data_AF-A0A7Y2EGL6-F1
#
_entry.id   AF-A0A7Y2EGL6-F1
#
_cell.length_a   1.000
_cell.length_b   1.000
_cell.length_c   1.000
_cell.angle_alpha   90.00
_cell.angle_beta   90.00
_cell.angle_gamma   90.00
#
_symmetry.space_group_name_H-M   'P 1'
#
loop_
_entity.id
_entity.type
_entity.pdbx_description
1 polymer ?
#
loop_
_entity_poly.entity_id
_entity_poly.type
_entity_poly.pdbx_seq_one_letter_code
_entity_poly.pdbx_strand_id
1 'polypeptide(L)'
;ARVAKTAVRYVPYRGSGAGTEPPIILSFERYFARPSECGHWPRNIAHEPYNKPYANFGCATQNNLAAIVSDPRDLVRARQMGPGDAERRFEVFDQYRRGEVTSADRSNDESANVSEVE
;
A
#
# COMPACT_ATOMS: atom_id res chain seq x y z
N ALA A 1 7.30 12.86 2.87
CA ALA A 1 6.12 13.27 2.09
C ALA A 1 6.33 14.70 1.59
N ARG A 2 6.22 14.97 0.28
CA ARG A 2 6.27 16.34 -0.26
C ARG A 2 4.84 16.86 -0.40
N VAL A 3 4.55 18.02 0.19
CA VAL A 3 3.25 18.70 0.04
C VAL A 3 3.37 19.66 -1.14
N ALA A 4 2.47 19.54 -2.12
CA ALA A 4 2.43 20.48 -3.24
C ALA A 4 2.08 21.89 -2.72
N LYS A 5 2.74 22.94 -3.24
CA LYS A 5 2.46 24.33 -2.81
C LYS A 5 1.00 24.72 -2.98
N THR A 6 0.33 24.19 -4.00
CA THR A 6 -1.10 24.39 -4.28
C THR A 6 -2.03 23.74 -3.26
N ALA A 7 -1.54 22.78 -2.47
CA ALA A 7 -2.30 22.12 -1.40
C ALA A 7 -2.20 22.85 -0.05
N VAL A 8 -1.47 23.97 0.03
CA VAL A 8 -1.32 24.78 1.24
C VAL A 8 -2.14 26.05 1.10
N ARG A 9 -3.10 26.24 2.01
CA ARG A 9 -3.89 27.48 2.11
C ARG A 9 -3.42 28.29 3.31
N TYR A 10 -3.06 29.54 3.07
CA TYR A 10 -2.73 30.51 4.12
C TYR A 10 -3.96 31.32 4.48
N VAL A 11 -4.28 31.40 5.78
CA VAL A 11 -5.39 32.21 6.28
C VAL A 11 -4.88 33.03 7.46
N PRO A 12 -4.98 34.37 7.42
CA PRO A 12 -4.64 35.19 8.57
C PRO A 12 -5.69 34.99 9.67
N TYR A 13 -5.24 35.01 10.93
CA TYR A 13 -6.12 34.98 12.10
C TYR A 13 -5.73 36.10 13.07
N ARG A 14 -6.68 36.51 13.91
CA ARG A 14 -6.39 37.51 14.95
C ARG A 14 -5.74 36.81 16.14
N GLY A 15 -4.48 37.15 16.43
CA GLY A 15 -3.82 36.79 17.68
C GLY A 15 -4.46 37.54 18.86
N SER A 16 -4.63 36.87 19.99
CA SER A 16 -5.08 37.51 21.23
C SER A 16 -3.88 38.02 22.03
N GLY A 17 -3.77 39.33 22.22
CA GLY A 17 -2.83 39.94 23.18
C GLY A 17 -1.82 40.91 22.54
N ALA A 18 -1.70 42.10 23.13
CA ALA A 18 -0.64 43.04 22.80
C ALA A 18 0.69 42.55 23.41
N GLY A 19 1.73 42.38 22.58
CA GLY A 19 3.07 42.00 23.03
C GLY A 19 3.44 40.51 22.92
N THR A 20 2.55 39.67 22.41
CA THR A 20 2.82 38.24 22.14
C THR A 20 2.75 37.93 20.65
N GLU A 21 3.80 37.31 20.12
CA GLU A 21 3.85 36.87 18.73
C GLU A 21 2.90 35.67 18.55
N PRO A 22 1.85 35.77 17.71
CA PRO A 22 0.85 34.72 17.58
C PRO A 22 1.45 33.44 16.95
N PRO A 23 1.14 32.23 17.44
CA PRO A 23 1.67 30.99 16.91
C PRO A 23 1.18 30.69 15.49
N ILE A 24 1.89 29.83 14.76
CA ILE A 24 1.38 29.29 13.49
C ILE A 24 0.43 28.14 13.79
N ILE A 25 -0.81 28.21 13.29
CA ILE A 25 -1.80 27.13 13.42
C ILE A 25 -1.76 26.27 12.15
N LEU A 26 -1.50 24.97 12.31
CA LEU A 26 -1.52 23.99 11.23
C LEU A 26 -2.72 23.06 11.38
N SER A 27 -3.58 23.00 10.36
CA SER A 27 -4.70 22.06 10.26
C SER A 27 -4.60 21.27 8.97
N PHE A 28 -4.79 19.95 9.04
CA PHE A 28 -4.75 19.06 7.88
C PHE A 28 -5.60 17.82 8.13
N GLU A 29 -6.09 17.21 7.05
CA GLU A 29 -6.76 15.92 7.11
C GLU A 29 -5.75 14.78 7.13
N ARG A 30 -5.99 13.79 8.00
CA ARG A 30 -5.20 12.56 8.05
C ARG A 30 -6.12 11.35 8.08
N TYR A 31 -5.81 10.38 7.23
CA TYR A 31 -6.50 9.11 7.16
C TYR A 31 -5.80 8.10 8.07
N PHE A 32 -6.59 7.28 8.75
CA PHE A 32 -6.11 6.21 9.62
C PHE A 32 -6.87 4.94 9.30
N ALA A 33 -6.15 3.84 9.04
CA ALA A 33 -6.74 2.52 9.05
C ALA A 33 -6.81 2.07 10.51
N ARG A 34 -8.02 2.07 11.09
CA ARG A 34 -8.21 1.68 12.50
C ARG A 34 -8.58 0.21 12.59
N PRO A 35 -7.76 -0.63 13.23
CA PRO A 35 -8.16 -2.00 13.53
C PRO A 35 -9.37 -2.01 14.48
N SER A 36 -10.26 -2.99 14.32
CA SER A 36 -11.29 -3.32 15.32
C SER A 36 -10.73 -4.29 16.35
N GLU A 37 -11.29 -4.30 17.56
CA GLU A 37 -10.96 -5.31 18.56
C GLU A 37 -11.12 -6.73 17.98
N CYS A 38 -10.12 -7.56 18.23
CA CYS A 38 -9.95 -8.90 17.67
C CYS A 38 -9.20 -9.77 18.70
N GLY A 39 -9.33 -11.10 18.66
CA GLY A 39 -8.58 -11.95 19.60
C GLY A 39 -9.30 -13.20 20.14
N HIS A 40 -10.50 -13.52 19.66
CA HIS A 40 -11.21 -14.74 20.02
C HIS A 40 -10.71 -15.99 19.24
N TRP A 41 -9.82 -16.78 19.83
CA TRP A 41 -9.21 -17.96 19.18
C TRP A 41 -9.64 -19.27 19.88
N PRO A 42 -10.90 -19.73 19.70
CA PRO A 42 -11.46 -20.86 20.46
C PRO A 42 -10.93 -22.23 20.01
N ARG A 43 -10.23 -22.31 18.87
CA ARG A 43 -9.71 -23.56 18.29
C ARG A 43 -8.28 -23.34 17.80
N ASN A 44 -7.47 -24.41 17.78
CA ASN A 44 -6.11 -24.35 17.24
C ASN A 44 -6.13 -24.14 15.73
N ILE A 45 -5.57 -23.02 15.27
CA ILE A 45 -5.53 -22.65 13.85
C ILE A 45 -4.66 -23.60 13.00
N ALA A 46 -3.71 -24.31 13.61
CA ALA A 46 -2.86 -25.27 12.92
C ALA A 46 -3.54 -26.64 12.72
N HIS A 47 -4.74 -26.83 13.27
CA HIS A 47 -5.48 -28.10 13.20
C HIS A 47 -6.92 -27.85 12.73
N GLU A 48 -7.11 -27.78 11.41
CA GLU A 48 -8.43 -27.61 10.77
C GLU A 48 -8.61 -28.66 9.65
N PRO A 49 -9.09 -29.88 9.99
CA PRO A 49 -9.20 -30.98 9.04
C PRO A 49 -10.26 -30.73 7.95
N TYR A 50 -11.18 -29.78 8.16
CA TYR A 50 -12.24 -29.46 7.22
C TYR A 50 -11.94 -28.23 6.35
N ASN A 51 -10.74 -27.66 6.47
CA ASN A 51 -10.30 -26.45 5.76
C ASN A 51 -11.33 -25.30 5.82
N LYS A 52 -11.96 -25.10 6.97
CA LYS A 52 -12.93 -24.01 7.18
C LYS A 52 -12.22 -22.75 7.68
N PRO A 53 -12.74 -21.55 7.35
CA PRO A 53 -12.25 -20.33 7.96
C PRO A 53 -12.32 -20.41 9.50
N TYR A 54 -11.23 -20.06 10.18
CA TYR A 54 -11.23 -19.98 11.65
C TYR A 54 -12.08 -18.79 12.12
N ALA A 55 -12.51 -18.82 13.39
CA ALA A 55 -13.48 -17.87 13.95
C ALA A 55 -13.10 -16.38 13.72
N ASN A 56 -11.81 -16.06 13.78
CA ASN A 56 -11.28 -14.70 13.59
C ASN A 56 -10.81 -14.38 12.16
N PHE A 57 -11.00 -15.24 11.17
CA PHE A 57 -10.32 -15.09 9.86
C PHE A 57 -10.50 -13.72 9.22
N GLY A 58 -11.74 -13.23 9.13
CA GLY A 58 -12.01 -11.91 8.56
C GLY A 58 -11.44 -10.77 9.41
N CYS A 59 -11.62 -10.84 10.73
CA CYS A 59 -11.16 -9.81 11.64
C CYS A 59 -9.62 -9.72 11.67
N ALA A 60 -8.92 -10.85 11.78
CA ALA A 60 -7.46 -10.92 11.74
C ALA A 60 -6.90 -10.42 10.41
N THR A 61 -7.53 -10.81 9.28
CA THR A 61 -7.13 -10.34 7.95
C THR A 61 -7.23 -8.82 7.84
N GLN A 62 -8.35 -8.23 8.26
CA GLN A 62 -8.53 -6.78 8.18
C GLN A 62 -7.64 -6.00 9.15
N ASN A 63 -7.39 -6.56 10.34
CA ASN A 63 -6.44 -5.99 11.30
C ASN A 63 -5.01 -5.99 10.74
N ASN A 64 -4.59 -7.10 10.13
CA ASN A 64 -3.29 -7.19 9.48
C ASN A 64 -3.19 -6.20 8.32
N LEU A 65 -4.23 -6.09 7.48
CA LEU A 65 -4.28 -5.09 6.41
C LEU A 65 -4.13 -3.65 6.95
N ALA A 66 -4.84 -3.32 8.03
CA ALA A 66 -4.72 -2.01 8.69
C ALA A 66 -3.31 -1.75 9.25
N ALA A 67 -2.60 -2.79 9.69
CA ALA A 67 -1.25 -2.67 10.21
C ALA A 67 -0.18 -2.51 9.10
N ILE A 68 -0.38 -3.13 7.93
CA ILE A 68 0.61 -3.11 6.83
C ILE A 68 0.34 -2.00 5.79
N VAL A 69 -0.86 -1.41 5.76
CA VAL A 69 -1.20 -0.41 4.74
C VAL A 69 -0.34 0.85 4.91
N SER A 70 0.42 1.18 3.88
CA SER A 70 1.31 2.35 3.87
C SER A 70 0.54 3.68 3.79
N ASP A 71 -0.46 3.75 2.90
CA ASP A 71 -1.30 4.94 2.72
C ASP A 71 -2.79 4.56 2.88
N PRO A 72 -3.40 4.83 4.05
CA PRO A 72 -4.80 4.52 4.30
C PRO A 72 -5.79 5.17 3.32
N ARG A 73 -5.40 6.22 2.59
CA ARG A 73 -6.26 6.86 1.57
C ARG A 73 -6.57 5.94 0.41
N ASP A 74 -5.68 4.99 0.13
CA ASP A 74 -5.82 4.04 -0.97
C ASP A 74 -7.03 3.10 -0.78
N LEU A 75 -7.48 2.91 0.47
CA LEU A 75 -8.66 2.10 0.78
C LEU A 75 -9.99 2.79 0.40
N VAL A 76 -9.98 4.11 0.24
CA VAL A 76 -11.16 4.89 -0.14
C VAL A 76 -11.20 5.15 -1.63
N ARG A 77 -10.03 5.36 -2.25
CA ARG A 77 -9.91 5.61 -3.69
C ARG A 77 -8.55 5.19 -4.21
N ALA A 78 -8.51 4.76 -5.46
CA ALA A 78 -7.25 4.56 -6.16
C ALA A 78 -6.48 5.88 -6.31
N ARG A 79 -5.14 5.78 -6.30
CA ARG A 79 -4.27 6.89 -6.71
C ARG A 79 -4.39 7.11 -8.22
N GLN A 80 -4.15 8.34 -8.67
CA GLN A 80 -3.94 8.56 -10.10
C GLN A 80 -2.70 7.78 -10.54
N MET A 81 -2.82 7.09 -11.67
CA MET A 81 -1.66 6.45 -12.29
C MET A 81 -0.65 7.51 -12.67
N GLY A 82 0.63 7.24 -12.38
CA GLY A 82 1.73 8.02 -12.92
C GLY A 82 1.82 7.87 -14.44
N PRO A 83 2.65 8.69 -15.10
CA PRO A 83 2.99 8.45 -16.50
C PRO A 83 3.59 7.04 -16.64
N GLY A 84 3.26 6.37 -17.74
CA GLY A 84 3.88 5.08 -18.05
C GLY A 84 5.37 5.24 -18.32
N ASP A 85 6.14 4.18 -18.07
CA ASP A 85 7.55 4.12 -18.44
C ASP A 85 7.68 4.00 -19.96
N ALA A 86 7.97 5.12 -20.62
CA ALA A 86 8.09 5.17 -22.07
C ALA A 86 9.34 4.44 -22.56
N GLU A 87 10.46 4.54 -21.83
CA GLU A 87 11.74 3.95 -22.19
C GLU A 87 11.64 2.43 -22.21
N ARG A 88 11.12 1.84 -21.13
CA ARG A 88 10.89 0.40 -21.05
C ARG A 88 9.99 -0.10 -22.19
N ARG A 89 8.95 0.67 -22.55
CA ARG A 89 8.03 0.31 -23.64
C ARG A 89 8.72 0.34 -25.01
N PHE A 90 9.55 1.35 -25.27
CA PHE A 90 10.30 1.44 -26.51
C PHE A 90 11.28 0.27 -26.66
N GLU A 91 11.99 -0.08 -25.59
CA GLU A 91 12.94 -1.18 -25.59
C GLU A 91 12.26 -2.53 -25.86
N VAL A 92 11.17 -2.84 -25.16
CA VAL A 92 10.38 -4.07 -25.41
C VAL A 92 9.89 -4.12 -26.85
N PHE A 93 9.44 -2.99 -27.39
CA PHE A 93 8.91 -2.94 -28.75
C PHE A 93 9.99 -3.13 -29.82
N ASP A 94 11.18 -2.58 -29.60
CA ASP A 94 12.33 -2.77 -30.50
C ASP A 94 12.83 -4.23 -30.48
N GLN A 95 12.99 -4.84 -29.30
CA GLN A 95 13.31 -6.26 -29.14
C GLN A 95 12.29 -7.15 -29.86
N TYR A 96 10.99 -6.87 -29.65
CA TYR A 96 9.91 -7.58 -30.32
C TYR A 96 10.02 -7.51 -31.85
N ARG A 97 10.30 -6.32 -32.41
CA ARG A 97 10.44 -6.13 -33.87
C ARG A 97 11.65 -6.87 -34.45
N ARG A 98 12.70 -7.08 -33.66
CA ARG A 98 13.90 -7.83 -34.05
C ARG A 98 13.78 -9.34 -33.83
N GLY A 99 12.72 -9.79 -33.18
CA GLY A 99 12.55 -11.19 -32.78
C GLY A 99 13.43 -11.59 -31.59
N GLU A 100 13.86 -10.63 -30.79
CA GLU A 100 14.67 -10.84 -29.58
C GLU A 100 13.79 -11.15 -28.36
N VAL A 101 14.41 -11.68 -27.29
CA VAL A 101 13.73 -11.99 -26.02
C VAL A 101 13.35 -10.67 -25.32
N THR A 102 12.09 -10.56 -24.88
CA THR A 102 11.55 -9.36 -24.20
C THR A 102 11.51 -9.47 -22.67
N SER A 103 11.74 -10.68 -22.16
CA SER A 103 11.92 -10.94 -20.73
C SER A 103 13.33 -10.54 -20.29
N ALA A 104 13.50 -10.33 -18.98
CA ALA A 104 14.83 -10.24 -18.40
C ALA A 104 15.59 -11.57 -18.58
N ASP A 105 16.92 -11.50 -18.55
CA ASP A 105 17.78 -12.67 -18.47
C ASP A 105 17.48 -13.44 -17.18
N ARG A 106 17.30 -14.75 -17.32
CA ARG A 106 17.05 -15.61 -16.17
C ARG A 106 18.35 -15.92 -15.45
N SER A 107 18.36 -15.77 -14.13
CA SER A 107 19.48 -16.28 -13.32
C SER A 107 19.34 -17.79 -13.10
N ASN A 108 20.43 -18.46 -12.77
CA ASN A 108 20.41 -19.88 -12.43
C ASN A 108 19.55 -20.18 -11.17
N ASP A 109 19.31 -19.16 -10.34
CA ASP A 109 18.46 -19.25 -9.14
C ASP A 109 16.97 -19.24 -9.49
N GLU A 110 16.60 -18.89 -10.72
CA GLU A 110 15.22 -18.92 -11.24
C GLU A 110 14.86 -20.27 -11.86
N SER A 111 15.50 -21.35 -11.39
CA SER A 111 15.18 -22.72 -11.75
C SER A 111 14.58 -23.47 -10.56
N ALA A 112 13.40 -24.06 -10.75
CA ALA A 112 12.76 -24.92 -9.76
C ALA A 112 12.45 -26.27 -10.41
N ASN A 113 12.88 -27.36 -9.76
CA ASN A 113 12.49 -28.70 -10.16
C ASN A 113 11.10 -28.99 -9.61
N VAL A 114 10.14 -29.27 -10.50
CA VAL A 114 8.82 -29.74 -10.12
C VAL A 114 8.92 -31.24 -9.87
N SER A 115 8.59 -31.69 -8.66
CA SER A 115 8.50 -33.12 -8.35
C SER A 115 7.35 -33.73 -9.15
N GLU A 116 7.62 -34.80 -9.89
CA GLU A 116 6.54 -35.64 -10.40
C GLU A 116 5.93 -36.41 -9.23
N VAL A 117 4.59 -36.45 -9.21
CA VAL A 117 3.82 -37.16 -8.19
C VAL A 117 3.67 -38.60 -8.66
N GLU A 118 4.26 -39.53 -7.93
CA GLU A 118 4.04 -40.98 -8.09
C GLU A 118 2.73 -41.42 -7.43
#